data_AF-A0A9D6MNU8-F1
#
_entry.id   AF-A0A9D6MNU8-F1
#
_cell.length_a   1.000
_cell.length_b   1.000
_cell.length_c   1.000
_cell.angle_alpha   90.00
_cell.angle_beta   90.00
_cell.angle_gamma   90.00
#
_symmetry.space_group_name_H-M   'P 1'
#
loop_
_entity.id
_entity.type
_entity.pdbx_description
1 polymer ?
#
loop_
_entity_poly.entity_id
_entity_poly.type
_entity_poly.pdbx_seq_one_letter_code
_entity_poly.pdbx_strand_id
1 'polypeptide(L)'
;MASSLLWYRLKRILAHYRAGGFTRVLKHLLHYGCVHHWVLWLADIWILGLAGAPTTKTFPPLTRYTLRLATESDLNAILTCVPVADRNHLDRLFRKFFHEGHRCVVVLFDSHVAGHLWAFTGEYVITLDDYYRSNLSVRLPPNAVFFGNAYVGAAHRGQGLYQRMSLYIMQRCPPGAYFYTSVSDLNAPSLAVNHKLGFKELAIVRFIHVFPRTLLYIRANAAHGWRSFRARKPDTALDGTRLRTIFQGSPYSAPDNRVSTAALRWPRGPMRIRRDRRRITAMGRSVLSTSPQARRPGFR
;
A
#
# COMPACT_ATOMS: atom_id res chain seq x y z
N MET A 1 -15.24 -37.79 -14.66
CA MET A 1 -15.25 -36.31 -14.83
C MET A 1 -14.88 -35.53 -13.55
N ALA A 2 -15.27 -35.96 -12.34
CA ALA A 2 -14.91 -35.24 -11.11
C ALA A 2 -13.39 -35.19 -10.81
N SER A 3 -12.62 -36.20 -11.23
CA SER A 3 -11.17 -36.29 -10.98
C SER A 3 -10.34 -35.26 -11.75
N SER A 4 -10.73 -34.87 -12.96
CA SER A 4 -10.00 -33.89 -13.76
C SER A 4 -10.15 -32.46 -13.22
N LEU A 5 -11.35 -32.13 -12.70
CA LEU A 5 -11.62 -30.83 -12.09
C LEU A 5 -10.85 -30.65 -10.78
N LEU A 6 -10.80 -31.70 -9.94
CA LEU A 6 -10.03 -31.69 -8.69
C LEU A 6 -8.54 -31.49 -8.97
N TRP A 7 -7.99 -32.21 -9.94
CA TRP A 7 -6.58 -32.11 -10.32
C TRP A 7 -6.21 -30.72 -10.87
N TYR A 8 -7.09 -30.13 -11.68
CA TYR A 8 -6.91 -28.76 -12.18
C TYR A 8 -6.91 -27.73 -11.04
N ARG A 9 -7.84 -27.84 -10.09
CA ARG A 9 -7.88 -26.98 -8.89
C ARG A 9 -6.62 -27.13 -8.04
N LEU A 10 -6.16 -28.36 -7.83
CA LEU A 10 -4.94 -28.65 -7.06
C LEU A 10 -3.69 -28.03 -7.71
N LYS A 11 -3.54 -28.18 -9.03
CA LYS A 11 -2.45 -27.56 -9.80
C LYS A 11 -2.46 -26.04 -9.68
N ARG A 12 -3.63 -25.39 -9.75
CA ARG A 12 -3.75 -23.93 -9.54
C ARG A 12 -3.35 -23.52 -8.13
N ILE A 13 -3.80 -24.23 -7.10
CA ILE A 13 -3.41 -23.97 -5.71
C ILE A 13 -1.89 -24.10 -5.54
N LEU A 14 -1.28 -25.16 -6.08
CA LEU A 14 0.17 -25.38 -6.07
C LEU A 14 0.93 -24.27 -6.82
N ALA A 15 0.42 -23.80 -7.95
CA ALA A 15 1.01 -22.66 -8.67
C ALA A 15 0.96 -21.37 -7.83
N HIS A 16 -0.17 -21.08 -7.19
CA HIS A 16 -0.30 -19.94 -6.28
C HIS A 16 0.62 -20.07 -5.06
N TYR A 17 0.75 -21.28 -4.50
CA TYR A 17 1.69 -21.57 -3.40
C TYR A 17 3.14 -21.31 -3.81
N ARG A 18 3.56 -21.82 -4.97
CA ARG A 18 4.92 -21.60 -5.49
C ARG A 18 5.20 -20.12 -5.78
N ALA A 19 4.19 -19.36 -6.21
CA ALA A 19 4.35 -17.94 -6.57
C ALA A 19 4.24 -16.95 -5.41
N GLY A 20 3.73 -17.35 -4.24
CA GLY A 20 3.50 -16.41 -3.13
C GLY A 20 3.31 -17.03 -1.74
N GLY A 21 3.63 -18.31 -1.59
CA GLY A 21 3.51 -19.05 -0.33
C GLY A 21 2.08 -19.29 0.14
N PHE A 22 1.97 -19.73 1.39
CA PHE A 22 0.71 -20.04 2.07
C PHE A 22 -0.28 -18.87 2.06
N THR A 23 0.21 -17.64 2.29
CA THR A 23 -0.60 -16.42 2.35
C THR A 23 -1.40 -16.19 1.07
N ARG A 24 -0.79 -16.39 -0.11
CA ARG A 24 -1.45 -16.18 -1.40
C ARG A 24 -2.51 -17.24 -1.68
N VAL A 25 -2.25 -18.49 -1.31
CA VAL A 25 -3.24 -19.58 -1.38
C VAL A 25 -4.44 -19.26 -0.50
N LEU A 26 -4.20 -18.86 0.75
CA LEU A 26 -5.25 -18.53 1.70
C LEU A 26 -6.14 -17.38 1.20
N LYS A 27 -5.54 -16.30 0.65
CA LYS A 27 -6.30 -15.20 0.05
C LYS A 27 -7.19 -15.66 -1.10
N HIS A 28 -6.69 -16.55 -1.97
CA HIS A 28 -7.51 -17.11 -3.04
C HIS A 28 -8.63 -18.02 -2.52
N LEU A 29 -8.37 -18.87 -1.53
CA LEU A 29 -9.39 -19.71 -0.92
C LEU A 29 -10.50 -18.87 -0.27
N LEU A 30 -10.13 -17.77 0.39
CA LEU A 30 -11.07 -16.80 0.94
C LEU A 30 -11.89 -16.12 -0.16
N HIS A 31 -11.23 -15.65 -1.22
CA HIS A 31 -11.91 -15.02 -2.35
C HIS A 31 -12.88 -15.95 -3.08
N TYR A 32 -12.56 -17.25 -3.15
CA TYR A 32 -13.43 -18.28 -3.72
C TYR A 32 -14.50 -18.81 -2.74
N GLY A 33 -14.59 -18.26 -1.53
CA GLY A 33 -15.57 -18.68 -0.52
C GLY A 33 -15.31 -20.06 0.07
N CYS A 34 -14.13 -20.65 -0.13
CA CYS A 34 -13.77 -21.94 0.46
C CYS A 34 -13.58 -21.86 1.98
N VAL A 35 -13.26 -20.66 2.48
CA VAL A 35 -13.28 -20.34 3.91
C VAL A 35 -14.22 -19.15 4.06
N HIS A 36 -15.22 -19.29 4.93
CA HIS A 36 -16.19 -18.22 5.11
C HIS A 36 -15.51 -17.01 5.74
N HIS A 37 -15.75 -15.82 5.19
CA HIS A 37 -15.12 -14.57 5.61
C HIS A 37 -15.32 -14.21 7.09
N TRP A 38 -16.33 -14.76 7.78
CA TRP A 38 -16.49 -14.56 9.22
C TRP A 38 -15.44 -15.33 10.02
N VAL A 39 -14.97 -16.49 9.55
CA VAL A 39 -14.02 -17.34 10.28
C VAL A 39 -12.62 -16.75 10.23
N LEU A 40 -12.18 -16.42 9.02
CA LEU A 40 -10.86 -15.93 8.74
C LEU A 40 -10.97 -14.96 7.58
N TRP A 41 -10.30 -13.82 7.67
CA TRP A 41 -10.18 -12.91 6.55
C TRP A 41 -8.81 -12.25 6.56
N LEU A 42 -8.21 -12.16 5.38
CA LEU A 42 -6.86 -11.64 5.20
C LEU A 42 -6.83 -10.70 4.00
N ALA A 43 -6.58 -9.43 4.26
CA ALA A 43 -6.44 -8.42 3.23
C ALA A 43 -5.14 -7.63 3.44
N ASP A 44 -4.38 -7.41 2.37
CA ASP A 44 -3.30 -6.42 2.40
C ASP A 44 -3.76 -5.20 1.61
N ILE A 45 -3.69 -4.03 2.24
CA ILE A 45 -3.92 -2.73 1.63
C ILE A 45 -2.59 -2.02 1.51
N TRP A 46 -2.25 -1.66 0.28
CA TRP A 46 -1.09 -0.85 -0.04
C TRP A 46 -1.48 0.62 0.10
N ILE A 47 -0.78 1.33 0.98
CA ILE A 47 -0.87 2.78 1.10
C ILE A 47 0.20 3.36 0.20
N LEU A 48 -0.25 4.11 -0.80
CA LEU A 48 0.60 4.74 -1.79
C LEU A 48 0.61 6.24 -1.58
N GLY A 49 1.74 6.87 -1.89
CA GLY A 49 1.86 8.32 -1.92
C GLY A 49 2.60 8.82 -3.12
N LEU A 50 2.28 10.05 -3.50
CA LEU A 50 2.94 10.81 -4.54
C LEU A 50 3.32 12.17 -3.94
N ALA A 51 4.63 12.44 -3.88
CA ALA A 51 5.17 13.71 -3.47
C ALA A 51 5.50 14.54 -4.71
N GLY A 52 5.05 15.80 -4.72
CA GLY A 52 5.36 16.75 -5.78
C GLY A 52 4.40 16.72 -6.96
N ALA A 53 4.74 17.49 -7.99
CA ALA A 53 3.91 17.64 -9.17
C ALA A 53 3.73 16.28 -9.88
N PRO A 54 2.51 15.96 -10.36
CA PRO A 54 2.33 14.76 -11.16
C PRO A 54 3.26 14.78 -12.36
N THR A 55 3.76 13.61 -12.74
CA THR A 55 4.44 13.48 -14.03
C THR A 55 3.48 13.96 -15.12
N THR A 56 3.90 14.96 -15.89
CA THR A 56 3.15 15.54 -17.01
C THR A 56 3.05 14.51 -18.13
N LYS A 57 2.22 13.49 -17.93
CA LYS A 57 1.84 12.57 -18.99
C LYS A 57 0.76 13.24 -19.83
N THR A 58 1.12 13.53 -21.06
CA THR A 58 0.15 13.84 -22.11
C THR A 58 -0.62 12.58 -22.44
N PHE A 59 -1.92 12.60 -22.19
CA PHE A 59 -2.81 11.56 -22.66
C PHE A 59 -3.42 12.00 -24.00
N PRO A 60 -3.68 11.07 -24.94
CA PRO A 60 -4.44 11.40 -26.15
C PRO A 60 -5.77 12.09 -25.79
N PRO A 61 -6.28 13.04 -26.57
CA PRO A 61 -7.60 13.60 -26.31
C PRO A 61 -8.67 12.50 -26.34
N LEU A 62 -9.63 12.57 -25.41
CA LEU A 62 -10.81 11.72 -25.41
C LEU A 62 -12.00 12.55 -25.84
N THR A 63 -12.35 12.52 -27.13
CA THR A 63 -13.37 13.39 -27.71
C THR A 63 -14.78 13.16 -27.15
N ARG A 64 -15.06 11.95 -26.67
CA ARG A 64 -16.38 11.57 -26.12
C ARG A 64 -16.49 11.66 -24.60
N TYR A 65 -15.42 12.06 -23.92
CA TYR A 65 -15.39 12.08 -22.46
C TYR A 65 -15.17 13.50 -21.93
N THR A 66 -16.00 13.90 -20.98
CA THR A 66 -15.88 15.20 -20.31
C THR A 66 -15.64 15.00 -18.82
N LEU A 67 -14.65 15.70 -18.26
CA LEU A 67 -14.38 15.67 -16.82
C LEU A 67 -14.87 16.97 -16.19
N ARG A 68 -15.54 16.87 -15.05
CA ARG A 68 -15.87 18.03 -14.21
C ARG A 68 -15.95 17.65 -12.75
N LEU A 69 -15.92 18.66 -11.88
CA LEU A 69 -16.30 18.46 -10.49
C LEU A 69 -17.79 18.13 -10.44
N ALA A 70 -18.12 17.14 -9.62
CA ALA A 70 -19.48 16.82 -9.28
C ALA A 70 -19.99 17.78 -8.21
N THR A 71 -21.29 18.00 -8.23
CA THR A 71 -22.07 18.66 -7.19
C THR A 71 -23.04 17.65 -6.60
N GLU A 72 -23.73 17.99 -5.52
CA GLU A 72 -24.71 17.08 -4.91
C GLU A 72 -25.86 16.71 -5.87
N SER A 73 -26.18 17.55 -6.86
CA SER A 73 -27.19 17.22 -7.88
C SER A 73 -26.78 16.05 -8.79
N ASP A 74 -25.48 15.72 -8.86
CA ASP A 74 -24.97 14.59 -9.61
C ASP A 74 -25.08 13.27 -8.85
N LEU A 75 -25.48 13.29 -7.57
CA LEU A 75 -25.41 12.13 -6.70
C LEU A 75 -26.23 10.95 -7.23
N ASN A 76 -27.43 11.20 -7.76
CA ASN A 76 -28.25 10.16 -8.35
C ASN A 76 -27.52 9.47 -9.52
N ALA A 77 -26.86 10.25 -10.38
CA ALA A 77 -26.10 9.73 -11.50
C ALA A 77 -24.85 8.96 -11.03
N ILE A 78 -24.14 9.44 -10.01
CA ILE A 78 -23.02 8.73 -9.38
C ILE A 78 -23.50 7.38 -8.81
N LEU A 79 -24.66 7.33 -8.15
CA LEU A 79 -25.21 6.11 -7.54
C LEU A 79 -25.67 5.08 -8.59
N THR A 80 -25.88 5.47 -9.84
CA THR A 80 -26.13 4.48 -10.91
C THR A 80 -24.92 3.57 -11.17
N CYS A 81 -23.72 4.02 -10.83
CA CYS A 81 -22.47 3.28 -10.99
C CYS A 81 -22.29 2.14 -9.97
N VAL A 82 -23.02 2.18 -8.85
CA VAL A 82 -22.84 1.24 -7.74
C VAL A 82 -23.97 0.19 -7.70
N PRO A 83 -23.72 -1.00 -7.13
CA PRO A 83 -24.74 -2.04 -7.01
C PRO A 83 -25.98 -1.52 -6.28
N VAL A 84 -27.16 -1.96 -6.71
CA VAL A 84 -28.46 -1.51 -6.16
C VAL A 84 -28.53 -1.74 -4.65
N ALA A 85 -27.99 -2.86 -4.17
CA ALA A 85 -27.97 -3.23 -2.75
C ALA A 85 -27.26 -2.19 -1.86
N ASP A 86 -26.27 -1.48 -2.40
CA ASP A 86 -25.42 -0.57 -1.63
C ASP A 86 -25.87 0.90 -1.75
N ARG A 87 -26.78 1.21 -2.68
CA ARG A 87 -27.16 2.60 -3.01
C ARG A 87 -27.66 3.40 -1.82
N ASN A 88 -28.50 2.81 -0.97
CA ASN A 88 -29.06 3.52 0.19
C ASN A 88 -27.98 3.87 1.23
N HIS A 89 -27.01 2.98 1.43
CA HIS A 89 -25.88 3.24 2.32
C HIS A 89 -24.96 4.30 1.71
N LEU A 90 -24.60 4.14 0.44
CA LEU A 90 -23.69 5.04 -0.26
C LEU A 90 -24.29 6.42 -0.53
N ASP A 91 -25.60 6.57 -0.72
CA ASP A 91 -26.27 7.88 -0.80
C ASP A 91 -26.01 8.71 0.45
N ARG A 92 -26.29 8.15 1.62
CA ARG A 92 -26.03 8.82 2.91
C ARG A 92 -24.56 9.16 3.08
N LEU A 93 -23.67 8.24 2.73
CA LEU A 93 -22.24 8.42 2.86
C LEU A 93 -21.71 9.52 1.91
N PHE A 94 -22.15 9.53 0.65
CA PHE A 94 -21.70 10.51 -0.34
C PHE A 94 -22.26 11.91 -0.07
N ARG A 95 -23.50 12.03 0.44
CA ARG A 95 -24.01 13.32 0.94
C ARG A 95 -23.16 13.85 2.07
N LYS A 96 -22.81 12.98 3.02
CA LYS A 96 -21.89 13.34 4.11
C LYS A 96 -20.56 13.85 3.54
N PHE A 97 -19.98 13.19 2.54
CA PHE A 97 -18.73 13.65 1.92
C PHE A 97 -18.86 15.05 1.29
N PHE A 98 -19.98 15.35 0.60
CA PHE A 98 -20.24 16.69 0.09
C PHE A 98 -20.37 17.72 1.21
N HIS A 99 -21.11 17.41 2.28
CA HIS A 99 -21.25 18.30 3.45
C HIS A 99 -19.94 18.55 4.17
N GLU A 100 -19.04 17.57 4.22
CA GLU A 100 -17.68 17.69 4.79
C GLU A 100 -16.70 18.43 3.86
N GLY A 101 -17.16 18.90 2.70
CA GLY A 101 -16.36 19.67 1.75
C GLY A 101 -15.40 18.82 0.92
N HIS A 102 -15.55 17.50 0.91
CA HIS A 102 -14.80 16.63 0.02
C HIS A 102 -15.23 16.84 -1.43
N ARG A 103 -14.31 16.59 -2.35
CA ARG A 103 -14.54 16.83 -3.78
C ARG A 103 -14.69 15.52 -4.51
N CYS A 104 -15.61 15.47 -5.46
CA CYS A 104 -15.74 14.35 -6.38
C CYS A 104 -15.53 14.86 -7.80
N VAL A 105 -14.73 14.13 -8.59
CA VAL A 105 -14.66 14.33 -10.04
C VAL A 105 -15.48 13.24 -10.70
N VAL A 106 -16.29 13.62 -11.68
CA VAL A 106 -17.03 12.69 -12.54
C VAL A 106 -16.47 12.76 -13.95
N VAL A 107 -16.47 11.61 -14.62
CA VAL A 107 -16.25 11.52 -16.05
C VAL A 107 -17.58 11.17 -16.72
N LEU A 108 -17.98 11.99 -17.67
CA LEU A 108 -19.20 11.83 -18.46
C LEU A 108 -18.86 11.20 -19.81
N PHE A 109 -19.72 10.29 -20.28
CA PHE A 109 -19.74 9.74 -21.63
C PHE A 109 -21.17 9.90 -22.17
N ASP A 110 -21.34 10.68 -23.23
CA ASP A 110 -22.66 11.01 -23.80
C ASP A 110 -23.68 11.42 -22.71
N SER A 111 -23.30 12.35 -21.84
CA SER A 111 -24.09 12.86 -20.69
C SER A 111 -24.35 11.88 -19.54
N HIS A 112 -23.83 10.65 -19.59
CA HIS A 112 -23.95 9.67 -18.50
C HIS A 112 -22.66 9.58 -17.69
N VAL A 113 -22.75 9.35 -16.38
CA VAL A 113 -21.56 9.16 -15.52
C VAL A 113 -20.92 7.81 -15.85
N ALA A 114 -19.76 7.85 -16.52
CA ALA A 114 -18.95 6.69 -16.85
C ALA A 114 -17.99 6.28 -15.71
N GLY A 115 -17.76 7.17 -14.75
CA GLY A 115 -16.90 6.95 -13.60
C GLY A 115 -16.84 8.15 -12.67
N HIS A 116 -16.32 7.92 -11.47
CA HIS A 116 -16.09 8.96 -10.48
C HIS A 116 -14.86 8.65 -9.63
N LEU A 117 -14.32 9.70 -9.01
CA LEU A 117 -13.21 9.61 -8.06
C LEU A 117 -13.40 10.65 -6.96
N TRP A 118 -13.37 10.20 -5.72
CA TRP A 118 -13.44 11.09 -4.55
C TRP A 118 -12.04 11.52 -4.10
N ALA A 119 -11.94 12.78 -3.70
CA ALA A 119 -10.77 13.45 -3.15
C ALA A 119 -11.10 13.99 -1.76
N PHE A 120 -10.52 13.36 -0.76
CA PHE A 120 -10.72 13.64 0.66
C PHE A 120 -9.62 14.54 1.19
N THR A 121 -9.98 15.44 2.09
CA THR A 121 -9.08 16.38 2.78
C THR A 121 -9.29 16.27 4.28
N GLY A 122 -8.22 16.42 5.07
CA GLY A 122 -8.28 16.33 6.53
C GLY A 122 -8.30 14.90 7.07
N GLU A 123 -9.27 14.08 6.67
CA GLU A 123 -9.38 12.68 7.08
C GLU A 123 -9.88 11.78 5.95
N TYR A 124 -9.41 10.53 5.93
CA TYR A 124 -9.98 9.47 5.11
C TYR A 124 -10.11 8.19 5.94
N VAL A 125 -11.18 7.44 5.72
CA VAL A 125 -11.39 6.15 6.37
C VAL A 125 -11.13 5.04 5.36
N ILE A 126 -10.05 4.30 5.58
CA ILE A 126 -9.81 3.06 4.84
C ILE A 126 -10.73 2.01 5.43
N THR A 127 -11.68 1.56 4.63
CA THR A 127 -12.60 0.51 5.00
C THR A 127 -12.35 -0.76 4.19
N LEU A 128 -12.98 -1.81 4.64
CA LEU A 128 -12.71 -3.20 4.34
C LEU A 128 -13.98 -4.02 4.26
N ASP A 129 -14.97 -3.59 5.03
CA ASP A 129 -16.32 -4.09 5.09
C ASP A 129 -17.28 -2.92 4.84
N ASP A 130 -17.06 -2.15 3.78
CA ASP A 130 -17.98 -1.10 3.33
C ASP A 130 -18.50 -0.19 4.47
N TYR A 131 -17.57 0.28 5.29
CA TYR A 131 -17.76 1.19 6.42
C TYR A 131 -18.45 0.61 7.67
N TYR A 132 -18.61 -0.71 7.78
CA TYR A 132 -19.32 -1.32 8.92
C TYR A 132 -18.50 -1.37 10.22
N ARG A 133 -17.43 -2.17 10.30
CA ARG A 133 -16.74 -2.49 11.58
C ARG A 133 -15.23 -2.35 11.51
N SER A 134 -14.62 -2.58 10.35
CA SER A 134 -13.16 -2.66 10.22
C SER A 134 -12.63 -1.43 9.50
N ASN A 135 -12.61 -0.32 10.22
CA ASN A 135 -12.20 0.96 9.70
C ASN A 135 -10.81 1.36 10.22
N LEU A 136 -10.03 2.00 9.34
CA LEU A 136 -8.77 2.62 9.69
C LEU A 136 -8.82 4.10 9.28
N SER A 137 -9.00 4.96 10.26
CA SER A 137 -8.92 6.41 10.07
C SER A 137 -7.49 6.85 9.78
N VAL A 138 -7.33 7.60 8.70
CA VAL A 138 -6.10 8.20 8.21
C VAL A 138 -6.26 9.71 8.28
N ARG A 139 -5.59 10.35 9.24
CA ARG A 139 -5.52 11.81 9.30
C ARG A 139 -4.49 12.33 8.31
N LEU A 140 -4.90 13.30 7.50
CA LEU A 140 -4.10 13.90 6.43
C LEU A 140 -3.50 15.23 6.94
N PRO A 141 -2.23 15.53 6.61
CA PRO A 141 -1.68 16.84 6.90
C PRO A 141 -2.39 17.93 6.08
N PRO A 142 -2.22 19.21 6.43
CA PRO A 142 -2.65 20.31 5.58
C PRO A 142 -2.06 20.16 4.16
N ASN A 143 -2.82 20.56 3.14
CA ASN A 143 -2.44 20.44 1.72
C ASN A 143 -2.24 18.99 1.23
N ALA A 144 -2.82 18.01 1.91
CA ALA A 144 -2.89 16.63 1.42
C ALA A 144 -4.29 16.26 0.93
N VAL A 145 -4.31 15.42 -0.10
CA VAL A 145 -5.51 14.83 -0.68
C VAL A 145 -5.38 13.32 -0.68
N PHE A 146 -6.40 12.62 -0.19
CA PHE A 146 -6.50 11.17 -0.30
C PHE A 146 -7.52 10.82 -1.39
N PHE A 147 -7.13 9.96 -2.32
CA PHE A 147 -8.01 9.42 -3.35
C PHE A 147 -8.67 8.14 -2.84
N GLY A 148 -10.00 8.11 -2.92
CA GLY A 148 -10.80 6.98 -2.46
C GLY A 148 -12.08 6.83 -3.28
N ASN A 149 -12.82 5.75 -3.02
CA ASN A 149 -14.12 5.47 -3.66
C ASN A 149 -14.12 5.71 -5.18
N ALA A 150 -13.08 5.23 -5.85
CA ALA A 150 -12.91 5.38 -7.29
C ALA A 150 -13.70 4.30 -8.03
N TYR A 151 -14.42 4.69 -9.07
CA TYR A 151 -15.16 3.77 -9.93
C TYR A 151 -15.00 4.13 -11.40
N VAL A 152 -14.86 3.11 -12.24
CA VAL A 152 -14.97 3.23 -13.71
C VAL A 152 -15.86 2.08 -14.20
N GLY A 153 -16.93 2.46 -14.91
CA GLY A 153 -17.90 1.53 -15.48
C GLY A 153 -17.22 0.53 -16.40
N ALA A 154 -17.67 -0.73 -16.37
CA ALA A 154 -16.99 -1.83 -17.06
C ALA A 154 -16.77 -1.56 -18.56
N ALA A 155 -17.77 -0.98 -19.24
CA ALA A 155 -17.70 -0.59 -20.66
C ALA A 155 -16.70 0.54 -20.96
N HIS A 156 -16.26 1.28 -19.94
CA HIS A 156 -15.36 2.44 -20.07
C HIS A 156 -13.94 2.17 -19.53
N ARG A 157 -13.66 0.94 -19.09
CA ARG A 157 -12.32 0.55 -18.60
C ARG A 157 -11.31 0.52 -19.75
N GLY A 158 -10.03 0.67 -19.39
CA GLY A 158 -8.93 0.68 -20.37
C GLY A 158 -8.69 2.04 -21.06
N GLN A 159 -9.58 3.00 -20.91
CA GLN A 159 -9.48 4.33 -21.54
C GLN A 159 -8.62 5.35 -20.74
N GLY A 160 -7.99 4.90 -19.65
CA GLY A 160 -7.19 5.75 -18.76
C GLY A 160 -7.99 6.77 -17.95
N LEU A 161 -9.29 6.54 -17.74
CA LEU A 161 -10.18 7.51 -17.08
C LEU A 161 -9.78 7.81 -15.63
N TYR A 162 -9.35 6.79 -14.87
CA TYR A 162 -8.84 6.98 -13.52
C TYR A 162 -7.67 7.96 -13.50
N GLN A 163 -6.67 7.77 -14.36
CA GLN A 163 -5.51 8.67 -14.44
C GLN A 163 -5.92 10.11 -14.74
N ARG A 164 -6.86 10.30 -15.66
CA ARG A 164 -7.35 11.64 -16.02
C ARG A 164 -8.09 12.29 -14.87
N MET A 165 -8.94 11.54 -14.17
CA MET A 165 -9.64 12.02 -12.98
C MET A 165 -8.65 12.44 -11.88
N SER A 166 -7.63 11.62 -11.59
CA SER A 166 -6.59 11.95 -10.63
C SER A 166 -5.83 13.22 -11.04
N LEU A 167 -5.38 13.31 -12.29
CA LEU A 167 -4.65 14.48 -12.80
C LEU A 167 -5.52 15.75 -12.80
N TYR A 168 -6.80 15.62 -13.13
CA TYR A 168 -7.75 16.72 -13.10
C TYR A 168 -7.87 17.34 -11.71
N ILE A 169 -7.88 16.50 -10.66
CA ILE A 169 -7.85 16.96 -9.26
C ILE A 169 -6.48 17.54 -8.91
N MET A 170 -5.39 16.83 -9.21
CA MET A 170 -4.03 17.26 -8.88
C MET A 170 -3.69 18.64 -9.45
N GLN A 171 -4.10 18.93 -10.69
CA GLN A 171 -3.88 20.23 -11.36
C GLN A 171 -4.63 21.40 -10.70
N ARG A 172 -5.64 21.12 -9.86
CA ARG A 172 -6.45 22.11 -9.14
C ARG A 172 -6.04 22.24 -7.68
N CYS A 173 -5.06 21.46 -7.23
CA CYS A 173 -4.50 21.58 -5.90
C CYS A 173 -3.35 22.61 -5.90
N PRO A 174 -3.08 23.29 -4.76
CA PRO A 174 -1.94 24.18 -4.65
C PRO A 174 -0.61 23.48 -4.97
N PRO A 175 0.40 24.20 -5.48
CA PRO A 175 1.75 23.67 -5.62
C PRO A 175 2.25 23.06 -4.30
N GLY A 176 2.93 21.90 -4.40
CA GLY A 176 3.43 21.18 -3.23
C GLY A 176 2.39 20.33 -2.48
N ALA A 177 1.19 20.15 -3.03
CA ALA A 177 0.20 19.23 -2.47
C ALA A 177 0.72 17.77 -2.45
N TYR A 178 0.31 17.02 -1.42
CA TYR A 178 0.62 15.59 -1.28
C TYR A 178 -0.59 14.75 -1.65
N PHE A 179 -0.38 13.70 -2.42
CA PHE A 179 -1.46 12.81 -2.83
C PHE A 179 -1.26 11.42 -2.25
N TYR A 180 -2.34 10.85 -1.74
CA TYR A 180 -2.37 9.52 -1.14
C TYR A 180 -3.48 8.69 -1.77
N THR A 181 -3.33 7.37 -1.75
CA THR A 181 -4.41 6.43 -2.07
C THR A 181 -4.17 5.12 -1.35
N SER A 182 -5.20 4.31 -1.20
CA SER A 182 -5.10 2.91 -0.77
C SER A 182 -5.53 1.98 -1.89
N VAL A 183 -4.81 0.88 -2.09
CA VAL A 183 -5.14 -0.14 -3.08
C VAL A 183 -5.03 -1.53 -2.45
N SER A 184 -6.06 -2.36 -2.58
CA SER A 184 -5.98 -3.77 -2.19
C SER A 184 -4.94 -4.50 -3.04
N ASP A 185 -4.15 -5.40 -2.43
CA ASP A 185 -3.19 -6.24 -3.13
C ASP A 185 -3.81 -7.18 -4.18
N LEU A 186 -5.12 -7.42 -4.07
CA LEU A 186 -5.89 -8.19 -5.06
C LEU A 186 -6.25 -7.35 -6.29
N ASN A 187 -6.17 -6.02 -6.22
CA ASN A 187 -6.48 -5.11 -7.33
C ASN A 187 -5.22 -4.66 -8.07
N ALA A 188 -4.54 -5.64 -8.67
CA ALA A 188 -3.32 -5.41 -9.46
C ALA A 188 -3.49 -4.33 -10.57
N PRO A 189 -4.63 -4.24 -11.30
CA PRO A 189 -4.83 -3.17 -12.28
C PRO A 189 -4.80 -1.76 -11.66
N SER A 190 -5.46 -1.55 -10.53
CA SER A 190 -5.44 -0.26 -9.83
C SER A 190 -4.04 0.09 -9.31
N LEU A 191 -3.31 -0.89 -8.77
CA LEU A 191 -1.94 -0.69 -8.30
C LEU A 191 -1.01 -0.27 -9.44
N ALA A 192 -1.09 -0.97 -10.58
CA ALA A 192 -0.28 -0.66 -11.76
C ALA A 192 -0.59 0.74 -12.32
N VAL A 193 -1.86 1.16 -12.31
CA VAL A 193 -2.27 2.49 -12.75
C VAL A 193 -1.72 3.59 -11.83
N ASN A 194 -1.77 3.39 -10.50
CA ASN A 194 -1.19 4.34 -9.56
C ASN A 194 0.33 4.43 -9.70
N HIS A 195 1.03 3.32 -9.88
CA HIS A 195 2.47 3.34 -10.18
C HIS A 195 2.78 4.09 -11.49
N LYS A 196 1.94 3.94 -12.52
CA LYS A 196 2.08 4.70 -13.78
C LYS A 196 1.89 6.21 -13.59
N LEU A 197 1.15 6.66 -12.57
CA LEU A 197 1.02 8.07 -12.18
C LEU A 197 2.22 8.56 -11.34
N GLY A 198 3.11 7.66 -10.93
CA GLY A 198 4.27 7.97 -10.10
C GLY A 198 4.06 7.74 -8.61
N PHE A 199 2.91 7.21 -8.19
CA PHE A 199 2.71 6.81 -6.80
C PHE A 199 3.70 5.72 -6.40
N LYS A 200 4.16 5.80 -5.16
CA LYS A 200 5.11 4.86 -4.57
C LYS A 200 4.51 4.23 -3.31
N GLU A 201 4.89 2.99 -3.04
CA GLU A 201 4.54 2.31 -1.79
C GLU A 201 5.11 3.10 -0.61
N LEU A 202 4.26 3.39 0.37
CA LEU A 202 4.66 3.96 1.64
C LEU A 202 4.51 2.95 2.79
N ALA A 203 3.41 2.21 2.78
CA ALA A 203 3.13 1.18 3.78
C ALA A 203 2.21 0.09 3.23
N ILE A 204 2.23 -1.07 3.88
CA ILE A 204 1.22 -2.12 3.71
C ILE A 204 0.51 -2.30 5.05
N VAL A 205 -0.81 -2.18 5.03
CA VAL A 205 -1.67 -2.53 6.16
C VAL A 205 -2.24 -3.91 5.89
N ARG A 206 -1.91 -4.86 6.76
CA ARG A 206 -2.47 -6.20 6.76
C ARG A 206 -3.56 -6.30 7.80
N PHE A 207 -4.72 -6.73 7.36
CA PHE A 207 -5.86 -7.01 8.19
C PHE A 207 -6.03 -8.50 8.30
N ILE A 208 -6.07 -9.00 9.54
CA ILE A 208 -6.32 -10.40 9.85
C ILE A 208 -7.56 -10.45 10.74
N HIS A 209 -8.70 -10.79 10.16
CA HIS A 209 -9.87 -11.16 10.94
C HIS A 209 -9.77 -12.64 11.30
N VAL A 210 -9.84 -12.96 12.58
CA VAL A 210 -10.00 -14.33 13.09
C VAL A 210 -11.10 -14.23 14.13
N PHE A 211 -12.29 -14.76 13.84
CA PHE A 211 -13.45 -14.58 14.71
C PHE A 211 -13.11 -14.85 16.19
N PRO A 212 -13.48 -13.95 17.13
CA PRO A 212 -14.25 -12.71 16.96
C PRO A 212 -13.38 -11.44 16.84
N ARG A 213 -12.10 -11.57 16.47
CA ARG A 213 -11.09 -10.52 16.58
C ARG A 213 -10.58 -10.06 15.22
N THR A 214 -10.42 -8.76 15.06
CA THR A 214 -9.64 -8.18 13.95
C THR A 214 -8.29 -7.72 14.47
N LEU A 215 -7.21 -8.16 13.83
CA LEU A 215 -5.83 -7.75 14.08
C LEU A 215 -5.34 -6.90 12.92
N LEU A 216 -4.65 -5.80 13.23
CA LEU A 216 -4.03 -4.92 12.26
C LEU A 216 -2.51 -5.01 12.37
N TYR A 217 -1.86 -5.18 11.24
CA TYR A 217 -0.41 -5.13 11.15
C TYR A 217 -0.05 -4.07 10.12
N ILE A 218 0.93 -3.24 10.43
CA ILE A 218 1.38 -2.20 9.51
C ILE A 218 2.86 -2.43 9.26
N ARG A 219 3.22 -2.56 8.00
CA ARG A 219 4.60 -2.54 7.54
C ARG A 219 4.83 -1.21 6.84
N ALA A 220 5.51 -0.30 7.52
CA ALA A 220 6.13 0.84 6.85
C ALA A 220 7.25 0.33 5.93
N ASN A 221 7.45 0.97 4.79
CA ASN A 221 8.46 0.72 3.74
C ASN A 221 9.55 -0.33 4.06
N ALA A 222 9.83 -1.22 3.11
CA ALA A 222 10.55 -2.52 3.24
C ALA A 222 11.75 -2.62 4.20
N ALA A 223 12.42 -1.52 4.54
CA ALA A 223 13.50 -1.43 5.53
C ALA A 223 13.06 -1.61 7.00
N HIS A 224 11.78 -1.43 7.37
CA HIS A 224 11.39 -1.27 8.78
C HIS A 224 10.59 -2.41 9.44
N GLY A 225 10.46 -3.57 8.79
CA GLY A 225 9.77 -4.72 9.38
C GLY A 225 8.29 -4.48 9.70
N TRP A 226 7.58 -5.50 10.17
CA TRP A 226 6.19 -5.35 10.58
C TRP A 226 6.10 -4.79 11.99
N ARG A 227 5.29 -3.74 12.17
CA ARG A 227 4.84 -3.28 13.49
C ARG A 227 3.40 -3.71 13.68
N SER A 228 3.13 -4.41 14.79
CA SER A 228 1.78 -4.88 15.11
C SER A 228 1.02 -3.81 15.89
N PHE A 229 -0.25 -3.63 15.56
CA PHE A 229 -1.16 -2.75 16.29
C PHE A 229 -2.43 -3.54 16.61
N ARG A 230 -2.75 -3.69 17.89
CA ARG A 230 -4.04 -4.27 18.24
C ARG A 230 -5.08 -3.16 18.12
N ALA A 231 -5.88 -3.18 17.06
CA ALA A 231 -7.10 -2.38 17.01
C ALA A 231 -8.02 -2.85 18.14
N ARG A 232 -8.13 -2.05 19.20
CA ARG A 232 -9.18 -2.23 20.21
C ARG A 232 -10.25 -1.20 19.87
N LYS A 233 -11.38 -1.70 19.33
CA LYS A 233 -12.55 -0.93 18.90
C LYS A 233 -12.31 0.02 17.68
N PRO A 234 -13.40 0.44 16.98
CA PRO A 234 -13.34 1.15 15.70
C PRO A 234 -12.57 2.48 15.72
N ASP A 235 -12.33 3.06 16.90
CA ASP A 235 -11.80 4.43 17.06
C ASP A 235 -10.27 4.51 17.14
N THR A 236 -9.55 3.49 16.66
CA THR A 236 -8.07 3.55 16.66
C THR A 236 -7.60 4.44 15.51
N ALA A 237 -7.74 5.76 15.66
CA ALA A 237 -7.23 6.74 14.71
C ALA A 237 -5.70 6.63 14.63
N LEU A 238 -5.17 6.38 13.42
CA LEU A 238 -3.76 6.61 13.16
C LEU A 238 -3.56 8.11 13.03
N ASP A 239 -2.97 8.71 14.07
CA ASP A 239 -2.66 10.14 14.06
C ASP A 239 -1.76 10.50 12.85
N GLY A 240 -2.10 11.61 12.20
CA GLY A 240 -1.38 12.14 11.04
C GLY A 240 0.08 12.41 11.37
N THR A 241 0.40 12.69 12.65
CA THR A 241 1.77 12.77 13.16
C THR A 241 2.51 11.44 13.08
N ARG A 242 1.87 10.30 13.41
CA ARG A 242 2.50 8.97 13.33
C ARG A 242 2.66 8.49 11.90
N LEU A 243 1.68 8.79 11.04
CA LEU A 243 1.82 8.60 9.60
C LEU A 243 2.93 9.50 9.05
N ARG A 244 3.00 10.77 9.46
CA ARG A 244 4.09 11.71 9.14
C ARG A 244 5.44 11.19 9.64
N THR A 245 5.54 10.58 10.82
CA THR A 245 6.77 9.93 11.32
C THR A 245 7.12 8.68 10.51
N ILE A 246 6.14 7.84 10.16
CA ILE A 246 6.31 6.68 9.27
C ILE A 246 6.81 7.13 7.89
N PHE A 247 6.28 8.25 7.37
CA PHE A 247 6.63 8.81 6.07
C PHE A 247 7.90 9.67 6.11
N GLN A 248 8.29 10.23 7.26
CA GLN A 248 9.54 10.97 7.47
C GLN A 248 10.77 10.06 7.61
N GLY A 249 10.58 8.80 7.99
CA GLY A 249 11.63 7.76 7.92
C GLY A 249 11.75 7.10 6.53
N SER A 250 10.87 7.44 5.59
CA SER A 250 10.93 6.99 4.21
C SER A 250 11.96 7.84 3.44
N PRO A 251 12.70 7.32 2.44
CA PRO A 251 13.66 8.11 1.65
C PRO A 251 13.01 9.22 0.78
N TYR A 252 11.74 9.55 1.02
CA TYR A 252 10.92 10.52 0.29
C TYR A 252 10.51 11.75 1.10
N SER A 253 10.91 11.85 2.36
CA SER A 253 10.94 13.12 3.10
C SER A 253 12.14 13.92 2.59
N ALA A 254 11.90 14.92 1.76
CA ALA A 254 12.96 15.88 1.42
C ALA A 254 13.41 16.60 2.70
N PRO A 255 14.70 16.56 3.08
CA PRO A 255 15.32 17.67 3.77
C PRO A 255 15.63 18.75 2.74
N ASP A 256 15.48 20.01 3.13
CA ASP A 256 15.95 21.16 2.37
C ASP A 256 17.39 20.96 1.87
N ASN A 257 17.64 21.54 0.69
CA ASN A 257 18.92 21.64 0.00
C ASN A 257 20.13 21.83 0.93
N ARG A 258 20.85 20.76 1.23
CA ARG A 258 22.32 20.77 1.44
C ARG A 258 22.93 19.48 0.95
N VAL A 259 23.69 19.58 -0.12
CA VAL A 259 24.78 18.63 -0.41
C VAL A 259 25.71 18.62 0.81
N SER A 260 25.98 17.44 1.35
CA SER A 260 27.20 17.21 2.12
C SER A 260 27.90 15.98 1.55
N THR A 261 28.86 16.26 0.67
CA THR A 261 30.01 15.42 0.40
C THR A 261 30.79 15.18 1.68
N ALA A 262 30.50 14.08 2.38
CA ALA A 262 31.37 13.34 3.31
C ALA A 262 30.52 12.15 3.82
N ALA A 263 30.85 10.87 3.62
CA ALA A 263 32.16 10.26 3.59
C ALA A 263 32.19 9.07 2.61
N LEU A 264 33.26 9.04 1.80
CA LEU A 264 33.90 7.78 1.43
C LEU A 264 34.31 7.05 2.71
N ARG A 265 33.95 5.76 2.83
CA ARG A 265 34.88 4.62 2.92
C ARG A 265 34.14 3.38 3.41
N TRP A 266 34.10 2.41 2.51
CA TRP A 266 34.01 0.99 2.83
C TRP A 266 35.27 0.59 3.63
N PRO A 267 35.16 -0.16 4.73
CA PRO A 267 36.15 -1.16 5.06
C PRO A 267 35.53 -2.56 4.97
N ARG A 268 36.20 -3.38 4.16
CA ARG A 268 36.04 -4.82 4.09
C ARG A 268 36.47 -5.44 5.42
N GLY A 269 35.68 -6.38 5.93
CA GLY A 269 36.07 -7.32 6.98
C GLY A 269 35.15 -8.55 6.89
N PRO A 270 35.68 -9.77 6.69
CA PRO A 270 34.89 -10.92 6.26
C PRO A 270 34.30 -11.68 7.44
N MET A 271 32.99 -11.97 7.41
CA MET A 271 32.42 -12.98 8.30
C MET A 271 32.51 -14.35 7.62
N ARG A 272 33.42 -15.18 8.15
CA ARG A 272 33.78 -16.52 7.67
C ARG A 272 32.58 -17.47 7.70
N ILE A 273 32.25 -18.06 6.55
CA ILE A 273 31.68 -19.40 6.46
C ILE A 273 32.87 -20.37 6.42
N ARG A 274 32.90 -21.37 7.31
CA ARG A 274 33.77 -22.54 7.14
C ARG A 274 32.99 -23.81 7.42
N ARG A 275 32.85 -24.64 6.37
CA ARG A 275 32.98 -26.08 6.49
C ARG A 275 34.02 -26.57 5.49
N ASP A 276 34.90 -27.40 6.04
CA ASP A 276 35.65 -28.51 5.47
C ASP A 276 36.94 -28.37 4.64
N ARG A 277 37.92 -29.13 5.15
CA ARG A 277 38.89 -30.02 4.47
C ARG A 277 39.65 -29.49 3.24
N ARG A 278 40.94 -29.25 3.43
CA ARG A 278 42.07 -30.16 3.06
C ARG A 278 43.40 -29.42 3.22
N ARG A 279 44.38 -30.11 3.81
CA ARG A 279 45.81 -29.78 3.76
C ARG A 279 46.34 -30.02 2.36
N ILE A 280 47.31 -29.20 1.96
CA ILE A 280 48.62 -29.44 1.32
C ILE A 280 49.16 -28.01 1.13
N THR A 281 50.27 -27.59 1.74
CA THR A 281 51.64 -27.74 1.22
C THR A 281 52.68 -27.54 2.37
N ALA A 282 53.74 -28.35 2.38
CA ALA A 282 55.13 -27.96 2.02
C ALA A 282 55.71 -26.84 2.91
N MET A 283 56.55 -27.20 3.87
CA MET A 283 58.02 -27.31 3.78
C MET A 283 58.73 -25.96 4.03
N GLY A 284 59.63 -25.97 5.02
CA GLY A 284 60.66 -24.95 5.15
C GLY A 284 61.01 -24.56 6.58
N ARG A 285 61.75 -25.45 7.28
CA ARG A 285 62.93 -25.19 8.14
C ARG A 285 62.91 -23.98 9.11
N SER A 286 62.87 -24.24 10.43
CA SER A 286 64.00 -24.24 11.40
C SER A 286 64.53 -22.82 11.69
N VAL A 287 64.60 -22.33 12.94
CA VAL A 287 65.60 -22.71 13.97
C VAL A 287 65.22 -22.07 15.33
N LEU A 288 65.40 -22.87 16.40
CA LEU A 288 65.80 -22.64 17.81
C LEU A 288 65.52 -21.28 18.51
N SER A 289 64.81 -21.34 19.65
CA SER A 289 65.29 -21.11 21.05
C SER A 289 65.18 -19.63 21.46
N THR A 290 64.81 -19.22 22.68
CA THR A 290 65.16 -19.64 24.03
C THR A 290 64.04 -19.32 25.04
N SER A 291 64.23 -19.84 26.25
CA SER A 291 63.32 -19.88 27.40
C SER A 291 63.59 -18.71 28.39
N PRO A 292 63.30 -18.79 29.71
CA PRO A 292 62.21 -18.09 30.41
C PRO A 292 62.72 -17.18 31.56
N GLN A 293 61.81 -16.62 32.39
CA GLN A 293 61.95 -16.24 33.82
C GLN A 293 60.94 -15.09 34.16
N ALA A 294 60.43 -14.84 35.36
CA ALA A 294 60.47 -15.48 36.69
C ALA A 294 59.51 -14.73 37.65
N ARG A 295 59.01 -15.48 38.64
CA ARG A 295 58.85 -15.16 40.09
C ARG A 295 57.89 -14.06 40.61
N ARG A 296 57.04 -14.54 41.54
CA ARG A 296 56.45 -13.86 42.73
C ARG A 296 57.55 -13.50 43.76
N PRO A 297 57.33 -12.60 44.75
CA PRO A 297 56.58 -12.86 46.02
C PRO A 297 55.63 -11.66 46.36
N GLY A 298 54.72 -11.62 47.34
CA GLY A 298 54.54 -12.32 48.62
C GLY A 298 54.59 -11.29 49.79
N PHE A 299 53.58 -11.32 50.67
CA PHE A 299 53.38 -10.55 51.93
C PHE A 299 52.92 -9.08 51.78
N ARG A 300 51.91 -8.57 52.49
CA ARG A 300 51.25 -8.96 53.76
C ARG A 300 49.73 -9.03 53.60
#